data_AF-A0A7J7DWT3-F1
#
_entry.id   AF-A0A7J7DWT3-F1
#
_cell.length_a   1.000
_cell.length_b   1.000
_cell.length_c   1.000
_cell.angle_alpha   90.00
_cell.angle_beta   90.00
_cell.angle_gamma   90.00
#
_symmetry.space_group_name_H-M   'P 1'
#
loop_
_entity.id
_entity.type
_entity.pdbx_description
1 polymer ?
#
loop_
_entity_poly.entity_id
_entity_poly.type
_entity_poly.pdbx_seq_one_letter_code
_entity_poly.pdbx_strand_id
1 'polypeptide(L)'
;MRYIACSYFSSFFYVLFKQSFLARKSLTVQLQRIGVLTATEDISLFHEDYEKFRTLWAEQGDEISLEYAGTHALKGDMVRYGKQTFGGLIKDAMSALSRYYLNNFQDGLRQDALDLISGRYSVSRNNPSPFQLNSFESLSYLPVASALLIGGLTVTSLTLQQAGRNAQQYVSSVLLAGATAGVMAVIRANGRQFCSRPRLCGLL
;
A
#
# COMPACT_ATOMS: atom_id res chain seq x y z
N MET A 1 -8.44 12.05 7.63
CA MET A 1 -7.09 11.77 7.07
C MET A 1 -6.92 10.43 6.34
N ARG A 2 -7.89 9.48 6.30
CA ARG A 2 -7.67 8.17 5.62
C ARG A 2 -7.60 8.18 4.08
N TYR A 3 -7.97 9.29 3.44
CA TYR A 3 -7.99 9.45 1.98
C TYR A 3 -6.76 10.13 1.39
N ILE A 4 -5.88 10.64 2.24
CA ILE A 4 -4.72 11.44 1.82
C ILE A 4 -3.68 10.50 1.17
N ALA A 5 -3.18 9.50 1.90
CA ALA A 5 -2.09 8.64 1.40
C ALA A 5 -2.35 7.96 0.03
N CYS A 6 -3.60 7.58 -0.28
CA CYS A 6 -3.92 6.94 -1.56
C CYS A 6 -3.99 7.93 -2.74
N SER A 7 -4.54 9.14 -2.53
CA SER A 7 -4.64 10.18 -3.57
C SER A 7 -3.28 10.82 -3.92
N TYR A 8 -2.37 10.97 -2.96
CA TYR A 8 -1.03 11.48 -3.24
C TYR A 8 -0.19 10.51 -4.07
N PHE A 9 -0.46 9.20 -3.98
CA PHE A 9 0.36 8.19 -4.67
C PHE A 9 0.02 8.03 -6.17
N SER A 10 -1.26 8.14 -6.55
CA SER A 10 -1.63 8.21 -7.98
C SER A 10 -1.05 9.46 -8.63
N SER A 11 -0.98 10.58 -7.89
CA SER A 11 -0.33 11.80 -8.35
C SER A 11 1.19 11.64 -8.41
N PHE A 12 1.80 10.94 -7.45
CA PHE A 12 3.24 10.69 -7.40
C PHE A 12 3.74 9.95 -8.65
N PHE A 13 3.06 8.87 -9.05
CA PHE A 13 3.42 8.14 -10.27
C PHE A 13 3.35 9.00 -11.53
N TYR A 14 2.33 9.85 -11.62
CA TYR A 14 2.18 10.79 -12.74
C TYR A 14 3.30 11.83 -12.76
N VAL A 15 3.65 12.38 -11.60
CA VAL A 15 4.73 13.36 -11.45
C VAL A 15 6.08 12.73 -11.78
N LEU A 16 6.38 11.54 -11.27
CA LEU A 16 7.62 10.82 -11.56
C LEU A 16 7.78 10.56 -13.06
N PHE A 17 6.70 10.14 -13.73
CA PHE A 17 6.70 9.93 -15.18
C PHE A 17 6.93 11.23 -15.97
N LYS A 18 6.32 12.34 -15.56
CA LYS A 18 6.55 13.65 -16.16
C LYS A 18 8.00 14.10 -15.96
N GLN A 19 8.53 13.94 -14.76
CA GLN A 19 9.90 14.32 -14.42
C GLN A 19 10.93 13.48 -15.18
N SER A 20 10.74 12.15 -15.27
CA SER A 20 11.67 11.29 -16.02
C SER A 20 11.67 11.61 -17.52
N PHE A 21 10.50 11.96 -18.09
CA PHE A 21 10.41 12.41 -19.48
C PHE A 21 11.16 13.74 -19.71
N LEU A 22 10.98 14.72 -18.81
CA LEU A 22 11.70 16.01 -18.89
C LEU A 22 13.20 15.81 -18.72
N ALA A 23 13.61 14.97 -17.77
CA ALA A 23 15.01 14.64 -17.54
C ALA A 23 15.63 13.97 -18.77
N ARG A 24 14.92 13.07 -19.44
CA ARG A 24 15.37 12.48 -20.71
C ARG A 24 15.63 13.55 -21.76
N LYS A 25 14.66 14.46 -21.97
CA LYS A 25 14.82 15.55 -22.95
C LYS A 25 15.99 16.48 -22.61
N SER A 26 16.16 16.82 -21.34
CA SER A 26 17.28 17.65 -20.87
C SER A 26 18.62 16.94 -21.10
N LEU A 27 18.71 15.64 -20.77
CA LEU A 27 19.91 14.84 -20.95
C LEU A 27 20.30 14.70 -22.43
N THR A 28 19.34 14.46 -23.33
CA THR A 28 19.58 14.41 -24.79
C THR A 28 20.16 15.73 -25.29
N VAL A 29 19.60 16.87 -24.88
CA VAL A 29 20.13 18.20 -25.26
C VAL A 29 21.55 18.42 -24.74
N GLN A 30 21.86 17.98 -23.52
CA GLN A 30 23.21 18.10 -22.95
C GLN A 30 24.22 17.24 -23.71
N LEU A 31 23.89 16.00 -24.02
CA LEU A 31 24.76 15.10 -24.79
C LEU A 31 25.00 15.60 -26.22
N GLN A 32 23.99 16.21 -26.85
CA GLN A 32 24.13 16.85 -28.15
C GLN A 32 25.07 18.06 -28.10
N ARG A 33 24.99 18.88 -27.03
CA ARG A 33 25.89 20.03 -26.85
C ARG A 33 27.35 19.64 -26.65
N ILE A 34 27.59 18.50 -26.00
CA ILE A 34 28.96 17.98 -25.76
C ILE A 34 29.50 17.28 -27.02
N GLY A 35 28.68 17.09 -28.05
CA GLY A 35 29.07 16.43 -29.30
C GLY A 35 29.11 14.90 -29.21
N VAL A 36 28.55 14.32 -28.13
CA VAL A 36 28.41 12.86 -27.97
C VAL A 36 27.27 12.32 -28.84
N LEU A 37 26.20 13.10 -29.00
CA LEU A 37 25.05 12.80 -29.85
C LEU A 37 24.95 13.80 -30.99
N THR A 38 24.50 13.34 -32.14
CA THR A 38 24.12 14.20 -33.27
C THR A 38 22.78 14.88 -33.00
N ALA A 39 22.50 16.04 -33.60
CA ALA A 39 21.26 16.81 -33.38
C ALA A 39 19.96 16.01 -33.65
N THR A 40 20.04 14.94 -34.44
CA THR A 40 18.93 14.04 -34.76
C THR A 40 18.84 12.80 -33.87
N GLU A 41 19.87 12.53 -33.07
CA GLU A 41 19.95 11.33 -32.22
C GLU A 41 19.35 11.59 -30.83
N ASP A 42 18.59 10.62 -30.32
CA ASP A 42 18.02 10.60 -28.98
C ASP A 42 18.65 9.48 -28.17
N ILE A 43 18.74 9.65 -26.85
CA ILE A 43 19.33 8.66 -25.96
C ILE A 43 18.59 7.31 -26.01
N SER A 44 17.31 7.31 -26.41
CA SER A 44 16.53 6.08 -26.59
C SER A 44 17.02 5.17 -27.72
N LEU A 45 17.85 5.68 -28.65
CA LEU A 45 18.49 4.84 -29.67
C LEU A 45 19.59 3.95 -29.06
N PHE A 46 20.17 4.35 -27.93
CA PHE A 46 21.22 3.63 -27.23
C PHE A 46 20.60 2.76 -26.13
N HIS A 47 20.32 1.50 -26.48
CA HIS A 47 19.54 0.61 -25.62
C HIS A 47 20.13 0.45 -24.21
N GLU A 48 21.45 0.20 -24.09
CA GLU A 48 22.08 -0.01 -22.78
C GLU A 48 22.03 1.21 -21.87
N ASP A 49 22.33 2.40 -22.40
CA ASP A 49 22.34 3.63 -21.59
C ASP A 49 20.93 4.10 -21.26
N TYR A 50 19.98 3.86 -22.17
CA TYR A 50 18.57 4.10 -21.90
C TYR A 50 18.02 3.18 -20.81
N GLU A 51 18.41 1.91 -20.79
CA GLU A 51 18.06 0.97 -19.71
C GLU A 51 18.66 1.40 -18.36
N LYS A 52 19.91 1.86 -18.32
CA LYS A 52 20.52 2.42 -17.10
C LYS A 52 19.74 3.66 -16.62
N PHE A 53 19.41 4.58 -17.52
CA PHE A 53 18.63 5.77 -17.19
C PHE A 53 17.25 5.41 -16.60
N ARG A 54 16.55 4.45 -17.22
CA ARG A 54 15.25 3.96 -16.72
C ARG A 54 15.36 3.31 -15.36
N THR A 55 16.40 2.50 -15.15
CA THR A 55 16.65 1.82 -13.87
C THR A 55 16.91 2.83 -12.76
N LEU A 56 17.74 3.84 -13.01
CA LEU A 56 18.03 4.92 -12.05
C LEU A 56 16.76 5.67 -11.65
N TRP A 57 15.91 6.04 -12.61
CA TRP A 57 14.64 6.70 -12.31
C TRP A 57 13.65 5.81 -11.56
N ALA A 58 13.65 4.51 -11.83
CA ALA A 58 12.82 3.55 -11.09
C ALA A 58 13.29 3.39 -9.64
N GLU A 59 14.61 3.33 -9.40
CA GLU A 59 15.20 3.26 -8.06
C GLU A 59 14.93 4.53 -7.27
N GLN A 60 15.08 5.70 -7.88
CA GLN A 60 14.73 6.97 -7.25
C GLN A 60 13.24 7.01 -6.85
N GLY A 61 12.34 6.51 -7.71
CA GLY A 61 10.92 6.40 -7.40
C GLY A 61 10.64 5.42 -6.25
N ASP A 62 11.38 4.31 -6.19
CA ASP A 62 11.29 3.32 -5.12
C ASP A 62 11.73 3.90 -3.77
N GLU A 63 12.82 4.66 -3.73
CA GLU A 63 13.32 5.31 -2.50
C GLU A 63 12.35 6.35 -1.96
N ILE A 64 11.83 7.24 -2.83
CA ILE A 64 10.83 8.23 -2.39
C ILE A 64 9.58 7.52 -1.88
N SER A 65 9.16 6.43 -2.54
CA SER A 65 8.03 5.64 -2.08
C SER A 65 8.30 4.97 -0.73
N LEU A 66 9.52 4.51 -0.48
CA LEU A 66 9.93 3.93 0.80
C LEU A 66 9.86 4.98 1.91
N GLU A 67 10.30 6.20 1.67
CA GLU A 67 10.25 7.29 2.64
C GLU A 67 8.80 7.69 2.98
N TYR A 68 7.95 7.86 1.97
CA TYR A 68 6.57 8.32 2.18
C TYR A 68 5.61 7.22 2.66
N ALA A 69 5.72 6.02 2.08
CA ALA A 69 4.76 4.94 2.26
C ALA A 69 5.34 3.71 2.97
N GLY A 70 6.63 3.73 3.34
CA GLY A 70 7.32 2.60 3.97
C GLY A 70 7.50 1.37 3.09
N THR A 71 7.18 1.45 1.79
CA THR A 71 7.36 0.35 0.84
C THR A 71 7.72 0.84 -0.55
N HIS A 72 8.37 -0.02 -1.35
CA HIS A 72 8.73 0.24 -2.75
C HIS A 72 7.52 0.57 -3.62
N ALA A 73 7.76 1.26 -4.75
CA ALA A 73 6.71 1.73 -5.63
C ALA A 73 5.96 0.55 -6.29
N LEU A 74 4.62 0.62 -6.35
CA LEU A 74 3.83 -0.38 -7.07
C LEU A 74 4.08 -0.26 -8.58
N LYS A 75 4.10 -1.36 -9.32
CA LYS A 75 4.34 -1.41 -10.77
C LYS A 75 5.73 -0.90 -11.17
N GLY A 76 6.72 -1.02 -10.31
CA GLY A 76 8.11 -0.66 -10.63
C GLY A 76 8.64 -1.39 -11.86
N ASP A 77 8.19 -2.62 -12.11
CA ASP A 77 8.54 -3.41 -13.29
C ASP A 77 8.10 -2.77 -14.61
N MET A 78 7.01 -2.01 -14.62
CA MET A 78 6.57 -1.28 -15.81
C MET A 78 7.56 -0.16 -16.15
N VAL A 79 8.15 0.49 -15.15
CA VAL A 79 9.14 1.55 -15.34
C VAL A 79 10.49 0.95 -15.74
N ARG A 80 10.93 -0.10 -15.03
CA ARG A 80 12.21 -0.81 -15.27
C ARG A 80 12.25 -1.53 -16.61
N TYR A 81 11.25 -2.37 -16.90
CA TYR A 81 11.28 -3.28 -18.05
C TYR A 81 10.22 -2.98 -19.11
N GLY A 82 9.25 -2.09 -18.85
CA GLY A 82 8.20 -1.74 -19.80
C GLY A 82 7.13 -2.82 -19.94
N LYS A 83 7.25 -3.91 -19.15
CA LYS A 83 6.33 -5.04 -19.11
C LYS A 83 6.18 -5.47 -17.65
N GLN A 84 4.98 -5.89 -17.27
CA GLN A 84 4.70 -6.40 -15.94
C GLN A 84 5.07 -7.89 -15.88
N THR A 85 5.96 -8.28 -14.96
CA THR A 85 6.30 -9.69 -14.72
C THR A 85 5.39 -10.30 -13.67
N PHE A 86 5.22 -11.63 -13.67
CA PHE A 86 4.41 -12.32 -12.66
C PHE A 86 5.00 -12.18 -11.24
N GLY A 87 6.33 -12.25 -11.13
CA GLY A 87 7.04 -11.98 -9.87
C GLY A 87 6.85 -10.54 -9.39
N GLY A 88 6.88 -9.57 -10.31
CA GLY A 88 6.56 -8.17 -10.04
C GLY A 88 5.15 -7.97 -9.51
N LEU A 89 4.18 -8.68 -10.05
CA LEU A 89 2.79 -8.60 -9.59
C LEU A 89 2.64 -9.10 -8.14
N ILE A 90 3.35 -10.16 -7.75
CA ILE A 90 3.37 -10.64 -6.36
C ILE A 90 4.04 -9.62 -5.45
N LYS A 91 5.18 -9.07 -5.86
CA LYS A 91 5.89 -8.02 -5.11
C LYS A 91 5.01 -6.77 -4.93
N ASP A 92 4.30 -6.38 -5.98
CA ASP A 92 3.33 -5.28 -5.95
C ASP A 92 2.18 -5.56 -4.97
N ALA A 93 1.66 -6.79 -4.95
CA ALA A 93 0.61 -7.21 -4.02
C ALA A 93 1.10 -7.15 -2.57
N MET A 94 2.31 -7.64 -2.27
CA MET A 94 2.91 -7.54 -0.94
C MET A 94 3.14 -6.09 -0.53
N SER A 95 3.65 -5.25 -1.42
CA SER A 95 3.83 -3.82 -1.18
C SER A 95 2.51 -3.11 -0.92
N ALA A 96 1.44 -3.46 -1.65
CA ALA A 96 0.10 -2.94 -1.43
C ALA A 96 -0.46 -3.35 -0.06
N LEU A 97 -0.28 -4.61 0.32
CA LEU A 97 -0.73 -5.15 1.61
C LEU A 97 0.02 -4.48 2.77
N SER A 98 1.33 -4.37 2.64
CA SER A 98 2.19 -3.71 3.63
C SER A 98 1.82 -2.24 3.80
N ARG A 99 1.57 -1.52 2.70
CA ARG A 99 1.05 -0.14 2.75
C ARG A 99 -0.30 -0.04 3.42
N TYR A 100 -1.23 -0.93 3.09
CA TYR A 100 -2.54 -0.95 3.73
C TYR A 100 -2.38 -1.14 5.24
N TYR A 101 -1.54 -2.08 5.64
CA TYR A 101 -1.25 -2.32 7.05
C TYR A 101 -0.61 -1.10 7.71
N LEU A 102 0.43 -0.54 7.11
CA LEU A 102 1.18 0.59 7.65
C LEU A 102 0.32 1.84 7.82
N ASN A 103 -0.45 2.17 6.79
CA ASN A 103 -1.35 3.32 6.77
C ASN A 103 -2.53 3.18 7.75
N ASN A 104 -2.97 1.96 8.07
CA ASN A 104 -4.07 1.76 9.01
C ASN A 104 -3.61 1.55 10.45
N PHE A 105 -2.49 0.85 10.68
CA PHE A 105 -2.10 0.39 12.03
C PHE A 105 -0.87 1.08 12.61
N GLN A 106 0.00 1.65 11.77
CA GLN A 106 1.22 2.31 12.24
C GLN A 106 1.20 3.83 12.05
N ASP A 107 0.33 4.35 11.19
CA ASP A 107 0.24 5.79 10.88
C ASP A 107 -0.07 6.64 12.13
N GLY A 108 -0.97 6.19 13.01
CA GLY A 108 -1.29 6.90 14.25
C GLY A 108 -0.09 7.01 15.19
N LEU A 109 0.69 5.94 15.33
CA LEU A 109 1.91 5.94 16.14
C LEU A 109 3.00 6.84 15.57
N ARG A 110 3.12 6.90 14.23
CA ARG A 110 4.09 7.79 13.57
C ARG A 110 3.73 9.26 13.74
N GLN A 111 2.46 9.60 13.58
CA GLN A 111 1.96 10.94 13.85
C GLN A 111 2.20 11.33 15.31
N ASP A 112 1.90 10.43 16.25
CA ASP A 112 2.15 10.67 17.67
C ASP A 112 3.66 10.88 17.96
N ALA A 113 4.55 10.10 17.35
CA ALA A 113 6.00 10.30 17.49
C ALA A 113 6.48 11.63 16.91
N LEU A 114 5.97 12.04 15.75
CA LEU A 114 6.28 13.33 15.12
C LEU A 114 5.76 14.51 15.94
N ASP A 115 4.55 14.41 16.49
CA ASP A 115 3.97 15.42 17.37
C ASP A 115 4.77 15.57 18.66
N LEU A 116 5.29 14.47 19.21
CA LEU A 116 6.16 14.48 20.38
C LEU A 116 7.50 15.18 20.09
N ILE A 117 8.17 14.84 18.98
CA ILE A 117 9.46 15.44 18.60
C ILE A 117 9.29 16.91 18.22
N SER A 118 8.20 17.27 17.54
CA SER A 118 7.91 18.65 17.15
C SER A 118 7.33 19.52 18.28
N GLY A 119 7.09 18.94 19.46
CA GLY A 119 6.54 19.65 20.62
C GLY A 119 5.06 20.00 20.50
N ARG A 120 4.34 19.44 19.53
CA ARG A 120 2.91 19.65 19.28
C ARG A 120 2.04 18.68 20.08
N TYR A 121 2.19 18.66 21.40
CA TYR A 121 1.40 17.77 22.27
C TYR A 121 0.67 18.57 23.35
N SER A 122 -0.59 18.21 23.61
CA SER A 122 -1.39 18.79 24.70
C SER A 122 -1.38 17.87 25.91
N VAL A 123 -0.61 18.22 26.94
CA VAL A 123 -0.57 17.46 28.20
C VAL A 123 -1.84 17.71 29.00
N SER A 124 -2.79 16.79 28.93
CA SER A 124 -3.90 16.73 29.88
C SER A 124 -3.57 15.70 30.96
N ARG A 125 -3.59 16.11 32.23
CA ARG A 125 -3.29 15.25 33.39
C ARG A 125 -4.30 14.10 33.57
N ASN A 126 -5.45 14.19 32.89
CA ASN A 126 -6.54 13.21 32.94
C ASN A 126 -6.53 12.23 31.75
N ASN A 127 -5.65 12.40 30.76
CA ASN A 127 -5.57 11.50 29.62
C ASN A 127 -4.57 10.36 29.87
N PRO A 128 -4.87 9.13 29.42
CA PRO A 128 -3.93 8.02 29.50
C PRO A 128 -2.65 8.35 28.71
N SER A 129 -1.51 7.82 29.17
CA SER A 129 -0.24 8.12 28.52
C SER A 129 -0.22 7.62 27.06
N PRO A 130 0.35 8.40 26.12
CA PRO A 130 0.38 8.05 24.70
C PRO A 130 1.13 6.74 24.42
N PHE A 131 1.98 6.31 25.35
CA PHE A 131 2.75 5.08 25.29
C PHE A 131 2.02 3.84 25.82
N GLN A 132 0.73 3.93 26.17
CA GLN A 132 -0.06 2.72 26.43
C GLN A 132 -0.24 1.91 25.14
N LEU A 133 0.64 0.93 25.02
CA LEU A 133 0.96 0.04 23.91
C LEU A 133 -0.18 -0.94 23.55
N ASN A 134 -1.41 -0.45 23.39
CA ASN A 134 -2.55 -1.26 22.91
C ASN A 134 -2.42 -1.69 21.42
N SER A 135 -1.33 -1.32 20.73
CA SER A 135 -1.06 -1.74 19.35
C SER A 135 -0.74 -3.24 19.22
N PHE A 136 -0.24 -3.89 20.28
CA PHE A 136 0.01 -5.34 20.24
C PHE A 136 -1.29 -6.17 20.23
N GLU A 137 -2.34 -5.70 20.91
CA GLU A 137 -3.67 -6.34 20.88
C GLU A 137 -4.25 -6.30 19.45
N SER A 138 -4.17 -5.16 18.76
CA SER A 138 -4.63 -5.02 17.38
C SER A 138 -3.86 -5.93 16.39
N LEU A 139 -2.57 -6.18 16.64
CA LEU A 139 -1.75 -7.05 15.80
C LEU A 139 -2.19 -8.52 15.92
N SER A 140 -2.64 -8.92 17.11
CA SER A 140 -3.12 -10.28 17.38
C SER A 140 -4.51 -10.56 16.82
N TYR A 141 -5.39 -9.55 16.75
CA TYR A 141 -6.75 -9.73 16.21
C TYR A 141 -6.82 -9.87 14.68
N LEU A 142 -5.89 -9.26 13.94
CA LEU A 142 -5.88 -9.30 12.48
C LEU A 142 -5.64 -10.70 11.86
N PRO A 143 -4.60 -11.46 12.24
CA PRO A 143 -4.38 -12.79 11.69
C PRO A 143 -5.52 -13.73 12.06
N VAL A 144 -6.05 -13.64 13.28
CA VAL A 144 -7.19 -14.47 13.74
C VAL A 144 -8.47 -14.15 12.97
N ALA A 145 -8.80 -12.86 12.77
CA ALA A 145 -9.96 -12.46 11.98
C ALA A 145 -9.81 -12.86 10.50
N SER A 146 -8.60 -12.73 9.94
CA SER A 146 -8.33 -13.14 8.55
C SER A 146 -8.43 -14.66 8.37
N ALA A 147 -7.93 -15.45 9.34
CA ALA A 147 -8.02 -16.90 9.32
C ALA A 147 -9.47 -17.37 9.45
N LEU A 148 -10.28 -16.72 10.29
CA LEU A 148 -11.71 -17.00 10.41
C LEU A 148 -12.48 -16.67 9.13
N LEU A 149 -12.15 -15.56 8.45
CA LEU A 149 -12.78 -15.21 7.18
C LEU A 149 -12.38 -16.16 6.05
N ILE A 150 -11.09 -16.49 5.92
CA ILE A 150 -10.58 -17.41 4.91
C ILE A 150 -11.15 -18.82 5.15
N GLY A 151 -11.12 -19.29 6.40
CA GLY A 151 -11.71 -20.57 6.81
C GLY A 151 -13.22 -20.62 6.57
N GLY A 152 -13.95 -19.54 6.88
CA GLY A 152 -15.38 -19.44 6.58
C GLY A 152 -15.67 -19.53 5.09
N LEU A 153 -14.91 -18.79 4.27
CA LEU A 153 -15.09 -18.77 2.81
C LEU A 153 -14.76 -20.12 2.15
N THR A 154 -13.69 -20.80 2.58
CA THR A 154 -13.33 -22.12 2.04
C THR A 154 -14.37 -23.18 2.40
N VAL A 155 -14.84 -23.19 3.65
CA VAL A 155 -15.90 -24.12 4.08
C VAL A 155 -17.22 -23.84 3.34
N THR A 156 -17.60 -22.58 3.14
CA THR A 156 -18.79 -22.24 2.33
C THR A 156 -18.64 -22.66 0.86
N SER A 157 -17.45 -22.52 0.28
CA SER A 157 -17.21 -22.86 -1.14
C SER A 157 -17.23 -24.37 -1.39
N LEU A 158 -16.62 -25.15 -0.49
CA LEU A 158 -16.62 -26.61 -0.56
C LEU A 158 -18.03 -27.18 -0.33
N THR A 159 -18.79 -26.60 0.61
CA THR A 159 -20.17 -27.03 0.86
C THR A 159 -21.11 -26.67 -0.30
N LEU A 160 -20.90 -25.54 -0.97
CA LEU A 160 -21.67 -25.16 -2.17
C LEU A 160 -21.39 -26.08 -3.36
N GLN A 161 -20.12 -26.49 -3.57
CA GLN A 161 -19.78 -27.48 -4.61
C GLN A 161 -20.37 -28.87 -4.33
N GLN A 162 -20.49 -29.26 -3.06
CA GLN A 162 -21.09 -30.54 -2.66
C GLN A 162 -22.63 -30.50 -2.63
N ALA A 163 -23.24 -29.31 -2.58
CA ALA A 163 -24.68 -29.11 -2.46
C ALA A 163 -25.50 -29.64 -3.64
N GLY A 164 -24.89 -29.92 -4.79
CA GLY A 164 -25.56 -30.54 -5.94
C GLY A 164 -26.20 -31.92 -5.67
N ARG A 165 -26.00 -32.53 -4.50
CA ARG A 165 -26.50 -33.89 -4.19
C ARG A 165 -27.55 -34.00 -3.07
N ASN A 166 -27.70 -33.04 -2.14
CA ASN A 166 -28.56 -33.21 -0.95
C ASN A 166 -29.23 -31.93 -0.43
N ALA A 167 -30.54 -31.97 -0.19
CA ALA A 167 -31.36 -30.84 0.28
C ALA A 167 -30.96 -30.29 1.66
N GLN A 168 -30.52 -31.14 2.60
CA GLN A 168 -30.05 -30.68 3.92
C GLN A 168 -28.75 -29.85 3.86
N GLN A 169 -27.92 -30.04 2.83
CA GLN A 169 -26.66 -29.30 2.67
C GLN A 169 -26.85 -27.89 2.10
N TYR A 170 -28.01 -27.62 1.47
CA TYR A 170 -28.40 -26.26 1.08
C TYR A 170 -28.74 -25.40 2.30
N VAL A 171 -29.46 -25.95 3.28
CA VAL A 171 -29.83 -25.19 4.48
C VAL A 171 -28.60 -24.84 5.32
N SER A 172 -27.64 -25.77 5.46
CA SER A 172 -26.39 -25.51 6.19
C SER A 172 -25.47 -24.51 5.49
N SER A 173 -25.40 -24.52 4.15
CA SER A 173 -24.62 -23.54 3.39
C SER A 173 -25.22 -22.13 3.43
N VAL A 174 -26.55 -21.99 3.42
CA VAL A 174 -27.23 -20.69 3.60
C VAL A 174 -26.99 -20.12 5.00
N LEU A 175 -27.09 -20.96 6.05
CA LEU A 175 -26.81 -20.53 7.42
C LEU A 175 -25.33 -20.11 7.60
N LEU A 176 -24.39 -20.83 7.00
CA LEU A 176 -22.97 -20.51 7.08
C LEU A 176 -22.61 -19.26 6.27
N ALA A 177 -23.22 -19.06 5.09
CA ALA A 177 -23.11 -17.82 4.33
C ALA A 177 -23.69 -16.61 5.08
N GLY A 178 -24.80 -16.81 5.81
CA GLY A 178 -25.34 -15.80 6.72
C GLY A 178 -24.39 -15.47 7.88
N ALA A 179 -23.75 -16.48 8.47
CA ALA A 179 -22.77 -16.30 9.53
C ALA A 179 -21.52 -15.55 9.05
N THR A 180 -20.97 -15.88 7.87
CA THR A 180 -19.82 -15.18 7.29
C THR A 180 -20.18 -13.74 6.89
N ALA A 181 -21.37 -13.51 6.32
CA ALA A 181 -21.87 -12.17 6.04
C ALA A 181 -22.06 -11.35 7.33
N GLY A 182 -22.56 -11.96 8.40
CA GLY A 182 -22.70 -11.34 9.72
C GLY A 182 -21.36 -10.95 10.33
N VAL A 183 -20.37 -11.84 10.32
CA VAL A 183 -19.00 -11.56 10.77
C VAL A 183 -18.37 -10.43 9.94
N MET A 184 -18.54 -10.45 8.62
CA MET A 184 -18.06 -9.39 7.74
C MET A 184 -18.73 -8.04 8.04
N ALA A 185 -20.03 -8.01 8.32
CA ALA A 185 -20.76 -6.80 8.70
C ALA A 185 -20.27 -6.23 10.04
N VAL A 186 -20.03 -7.09 11.03
CA VAL A 186 -19.47 -6.69 12.34
C VAL A 186 -18.05 -6.16 12.20
N ILE A 187 -17.21 -6.80 11.40
CA ILE A 187 -15.84 -6.31 11.10
C ILE A 187 -15.91 -4.98 10.35
N ARG A 188 -16.84 -4.81 9.41
CA ARG A 188 -17.00 -3.54 8.67
C ARG A 188 -17.51 -2.41 9.56
N ALA A 189 -18.44 -2.70 10.47
CA ALA A 189 -18.97 -1.75 11.45
C ALA A 189 -17.90 -1.32 12.47
N ASN A 190 -17.11 -2.28 12.97
CA ASN A 190 -16.05 -2.02 13.96
C ASN A 190 -14.68 -1.71 13.32
N GLY A 191 -14.58 -1.73 11.99
CA GLY A 191 -13.36 -1.47 11.21
C GLY A 191 -12.66 -0.16 11.59
N ARG A 192 -13.43 0.82 12.06
CA ARG A 192 -12.90 2.12 12.50
C ARG A 192 -12.16 2.08 13.84
N GLN A 193 -12.41 1.08 14.70
CA GLN A 193 -11.71 0.88 15.98
C GLN A 193 -10.39 0.13 15.81
N PHE A 194 -10.28 -0.72 14.78
CA PHE A 194 -9.05 -1.48 14.54
C PHE A 194 -7.91 -0.63 14.00
N CYS A 195 -8.19 0.42 13.21
CA CYS A 195 -7.10 1.26 12.73
C CYS A 195 -6.62 2.22 13.82
N SER A 196 -5.30 2.30 13.98
CA SER A 196 -4.62 3.30 14.79
C SER A 196 -5.10 4.71 14.40
N ARG A 197 -5.35 5.53 15.42
CA ARG A 197 -5.57 6.98 15.27
C ARG A 197 -4.55 7.71 16.13
N PRO A 198 -4.10 8.90 15.71
CA PRO A 198 -3.27 9.75 16.56
C PRO A 198 -4.01 10.03 17.86
N ARG A 199 -3.32 9.87 18.99
CA ARG A 199 -3.87 10.05 20.34
C ARG A 199 -3.39 11.35 20.98
N LEU A 200 -2.32 11.95 20.47
CA LEU A 200 -1.70 13.15 21.05
C LEU A 200 -2.34 14.46 20.61
N CYS A 201 -2.91 14.50 19.41
CA CYS A 201 -3.70 15.61 18.92
C CYS A 201 -5.17 15.20 18.77
N GLY A 202 -6.07 15.93 19.42
CA GLY A 202 -7.47 15.95 19.06
C GLY A 202 -7.57 16.56 17.67
N LEU A 203 -7.75 15.72 16.65
CA LEU A 203 -8.07 16.14 15.28
C LEU A 203 -9.38 16.92 15.35
N LEU A 204 -9.27 18.26 15.31
CA LEU A 204 -10.37 19.19 15.11
C LEU A 204 -10.90 19.06 13.69
#